data_AF-A0A929D227-F1
#
_entry.id   AF-A0A929D227-F1
#
_cell.length_a   1.000
_cell.length_b   1.000
_cell.length_c   1.000
_cell.angle_alpha   90.00
_cell.angle_beta   90.00
_cell.angle_gamma   90.00
#
_symmetry.space_group_name_H-M   'P 1'
#
loop_
_entity.id
_entity.type
_entity.pdbx_description
1 polymer ?
#
loop_
_entity_poly.entity_id
_entity_poly.type
_entity_poly.pdbx_seq_one_letter_code
_entity_poly.pdbx_strand_id
1 'polypeptide(L)'
;EIFKEAVLAAGRTKVVCAGGSSDDVEIFLKRLHDQIHISGAAGNATGRNIHQKSDEEAIRMCNAIYAITVDGESLEDALKIYHSK
;
A
#
# COMPACT_ATOMS: atom_id res chain seq x y z
N GLU A 1 11.31 -12.51 -6.46
CA GLU A 1 11.17 -13.25 -7.74
C GLU A 1 9.78 -13.84 -7.98
N ILE A 2 9.29 -14.81 -7.20
CA ILE A 2 7.97 -15.45 -7.46
C ILE A 2 6.81 -14.43 -7.64
N PHE A 3 6.78 -13.35 -6.85
CA PHE A 3 5.72 -12.36 -6.99
C PHE A 3 5.78 -11.57 -8.31
N LYS A 4 6.99 -11.24 -8.80
CA LYS A 4 7.17 -10.58 -10.10
C LYS A 4 6.69 -11.48 -11.25
N GLU A 5 6.96 -12.78 -11.17
CA GLU A 5 6.48 -13.75 -12.15
C GLU A 5 4.94 -13.80 -12.17
N ALA A 6 4.30 -13.80 -10.99
CA ALA A 6 2.84 -13.76 -10.89
C ALA A 6 2.23 -12.47 -11.49
N VAL A 7 2.86 -11.31 -11.24
CA VAL A 7 2.45 -10.03 -11.83
C VAL A 7 2.57 -10.06 -13.36
N LEU A 8 3.69 -10.55 -13.89
CA LEU A 8 3.91 -10.67 -15.33
C LEU A 8 2.90 -11.63 -15.98
N ALA A 9 2.64 -12.77 -15.35
CA ALA A 9 1.70 -13.78 -15.84
C ALA A 9 0.25 -13.27 -15.87
N ALA A 10 -0.14 -12.36 -14.98
CA ALA A 10 -1.48 -11.77 -14.97
C ALA A 10 -1.78 -10.89 -16.20
N GLY A 11 -0.75 -10.40 -16.90
CA GLY A 11 -0.88 -9.64 -18.14
C GLY A 11 -1.88 -8.48 -18.02
N ARG A 12 -2.89 -8.45 -18.88
CA ARG A 12 -3.89 -7.36 -18.93
C ARG A 12 -4.87 -7.34 -17.75
N THR A 13 -5.01 -8.44 -17.02
CA THR A 13 -5.87 -8.50 -15.82
C THR A 13 -5.27 -7.72 -14.66
N LYS A 14 -3.93 -7.62 -14.61
CA LYS A 14 -3.16 -7.01 -13.53
C LYS A 14 -3.36 -7.72 -12.19
N VAL A 15 -2.59 -7.30 -11.17
CA VAL A 15 -2.63 -7.85 -9.82
C VAL A 15 -2.79 -6.73 -8.81
N VAL A 16 -3.67 -6.91 -7.82
CA VAL A 16 -3.73 -6.09 -6.61
C VAL A 16 -3.45 -6.94 -5.38
N CYS A 17 -2.78 -6.39 -4.38
CA CYS A 17 -2.47 -7.10 -3.15
C CYS A 17 -3.46 -6.75 -2.02
N ALA A 18 -3.89 -7.77 -1.27
CA ALA A 18 -4.66 -7.55 -0.05
C ALA A 18 -3.77 -7.00 1.07
N GLY A 19 -4.32 -6.08 1.88
CA GLY A 19 -3.57 -5.42 2.94
C GLY A 19 -3.17 -6.31 4.13
N GLY A 20 -3.77 -7.49 4.25
CA GLY A 20 -3.43 -8.47 5.31
C GLY A 20 -4.11 -8.21 6.66
N SER A 21 -3.53 -8.76 7.73
CA SER A 21 -3.89 -8.45 9.12
C SER A 21 -3.50 -7.01 9.48
N SER A 22 -3.99 -6.52 10.61
CA SER A 22 -3.43 -5.29 11.18
C SER A 22 -1.94 -5.50 11.44
N ASP A 23 -1.13 -4.55 11.01
CA ASP A 23 0.33 -4.61 11.06
C ASP A 23 0.88 -3.25 11.51
N ASP A 24 2.18 -3.20 11.80
CA ASP A 24 2.86 -1.92 11.95
C ASP A 24 2.74 -1.10 10.65
N VAL A 25 2.59 0.22 10.80
CA VAL A 25 2.29 1.12 9.68
C VAL A 25 3.44 1.21 8.70
N GLU A 26 4.68 1.32 9.19
CA GLU A 26 5.86 1.39 8.33
C GLU A 26 6.08 0.07 7.61
N ILE A 27 5.91 -1.06 8.31
CA ILE A 27 6.00 -2.39 7.70
C ILE A 27 4.95 -2.54 6.59
N PHE A 28 3.71 -2.13 6.85
CA PHE A 28 2.62 -2.20 5.89
C PHE A 28 2.88 -1.32 4.65
N LEU A 29 3.23 -0.05 4.85
CA LEU A 29 3.47 0.89 3.75
C LEU A 29 4.71 0.51 2.94
N LYS A 30 5.76 0.02 3.60
CA LYS A 30 6.95 -0.51 2.89
C LYS A 30 6.58 -1.69 2.01
N ARG A 31 5.80 -2.65 2.54
CA ARG A 31 5.34 -3.80 1.78
C ARG A 31 4.50 -3.37 0.57
N LEU A 32 3.59 -2.41 0.76
CA LEU A 32 2.77 -1.85 -0.31
C LEU A 32 3.63 -1.21 -1.40
N HIS A 33 4.58 -0.36 -1.02
CA HIS A 33 5.52 0.28 -1.93
C HIS A 33 6.33 -0.75 -2.74
N ASP A 34 6.90 -1.76 -2.08
CA ASP A 34 7.70 -2.79 -2.75
C ASP A 34 6.84 -3.65 -3.71
N GLN A 35 5.58 -3.90 -3.37
CA GLN A 35 4.65 -4.61 -4.25
C GLN A 35 4.37 -3.81 -5.53
N ILE A 36 4.19 -2.50 -5.43
CA ILE A 36 3.82 -1.63 -6.56
C ILE A 36 5.06 -1.23 -7.37
N HIS A 37 6.03 -0.56 -6.75
CA HIS A 37 7.16 0.07 -7.45
C HIS A 37 8.29 -0.88 -7.80
N ILE A 38 8.48 -1.96 -7.03
CA ILE A 38 9.53 -2.95 -7.30
C ILE A 38 8.97 -4.14 -8.07
N SER A 39 7.77 -4.61 -7.70
CA SER A 39 7.22 -5.86 -8.24
C SER A 39 6.18 -5.68 -9.34
N GLY A 40 5.65 -4.47 -9.55
CA GLY A 40 4.72 -4.15 -10.63
C GLY A 40 3.25 -4.45 -10.33
N ALA A 41 2.86 -4.66 -9.07
CA ALA A 41 1.45 -4.73 -8.71
C ALA A 41 0.75 -3.43 -9.12
N ALA A 42 -0.49 -3.54 -9.60
CA ALA A 42 -1.27 -2.40 -10.09
C ALA A 42 -2.04 -1.68 -8.99
N GLY A 43 -1.92 -2.10 -7.73
CA GLY A 43 -2.55 -1.47 -6.58
C GLY A 43 -2.78 -2.43 -5.42
N ASN A 44 -3.66 -2.03 -4.51
CA ASN A 44 -3.96 -2.74 -3.28
C ASN A 44 -5.44 -2.65 -2.88
N ALA A 45 -5.86 -3.62 -2.06
CA ALA A 45 -7.16 -3.63 -1.41
C ALA A 45 -6.95 -3.72 0.11
N THR A 46 -7.22 -2.63 0.84
CA THR A 46 -6.89 -2.52 2.26
C THR A 46 -8.15 -2.42 3.12
N GLY A 47 -8.26 -3.31 4.11
CA GLY A 47 -9.39 -3.36 5.05
C GLY A 47 -8.97 -2.99 6.46
N ARG A 48 -8.56 -3.98 7.26
CA ARG A 48 -8.27 -3.83 8.70
C ARG A 48 -7.26 -2.74 9.04
N ASN A 49 -6.24 -2.54 8.21
CA ASN A 49 -5.26 -1.46 8.40
C ASN A 49 -5.88 -0.04 8.29
N ILE A 50 -7.13 0.08 7.84
CA ILE A 50 -7.91 1.33 7.81
C ILE A 50 -9.02 1.28 8.86
N HIS A 51 -10.00 0.37 8.73
CA HIS A 51 -11.26 0.44 9.47
C HIS A 51 -11.15 0.06 10.96
N GLN A 52 -10.00 -0.40 11.44
CA GLN A 52 -9.75 -0.67 12.87
C GLN A 52 -8.99 0.47 13.57
N LYS A 53 -8.68 1.55 12.85
CA LYS A 53 -8.06 2.77 13.39
C LYS A 53 -9.13 3.77 13.82
N SER A 54 -8.72 4.81 14.55
CA SER A 54 -9.57 5.99 14.77
C SER A 54 -9.85 6.71 13.45
N ASP A 55 -10.93 7.50 13.38
CA ASP A 55 -11.33 8.20 12.16
C ASP A 55 -10.20 9.05 11.57
N GLU A 56 -9.50 9.82 12.40
CA GLU A 56 -8.37 10.65 11.96
C GLU A 56 -7.20 9.82 11.43
N GLU A 57 -6.84 8.74 12.13
CA GLU A 57 -5.77 7.83 11.70
C GLU A 57 -6.15 7.07 10.43
N ALA A 58 -7.43 6.72 10.27
CA ALA A 58 -7.94 6.06 9.07
C ALA A 58 -7.85 6.97 7.85
N ILE A 59 -8.21 8.25 7.99
CA ILE A 59 -8.05 9.25 6.92
C ILE A 59 -6.57 9.39 6.51
N ARG A 60 -5.67 9.54 7.47
CA ARG A 60 -4.23 9.65 7.19
C ARG A 60 -3.66 8.38 6.56
N MET A 61 -4.12 7.20 7.01
CA MET A 61 -3.74 5.94 6.38
C MET A 61 -4.23 5.86 4.93
N CYS A 62 -5.46 6.27 4.64
CA CYS A 62 -5.97 6.33 3.27
C CYS A 62 -5.13 7.26 2.39
N ASN A 63 -4.77 8.44 2.90
CA ASN A 63 -3.94 9.41 2.17
C ASN A 63 -2.53 8.86 1.91
N ALA A 64 -1.90 8.21 2.90
CA ALA A 64 -0.60 7.58 2.74
C ALA A 64 -0.62 6.43 1.71
N ILE A 65 -1.68 5.62 1.73
CA ILE A 65 -1.89 4.57 0.71
C ILE A 65 -2.07 5.17 -0.68
N TYR A 66 -2.84 6.26 -0.80
CA TYR A 66 -3.09 6.93 -2.07
C TYR A 66 -1.80 7.50 -2.66
N ALA A 67 -0.96 8.14 -1.82
CA ALA A 67 0.33 8.68 -2.23
C ALA A 67 1.23 7.61 -2.87
N ILE A 68 1.30 6.42 -2.29
CA ILE A 68 2.08 5.30 -2.87
C ILE A 68 1.40 4.76 -4.14
N THR A 69 0.12 4.40 -4.05
CA THR A 69 -0.56 3.61 -5.08
C THR A 69 -0.91 4.42 -6.33
N VAL A 70 -1.23 5.70 -6.16
CA VAL A 70 -1.75 6.55 -7.24
C VAL A 70 -0.74 7.62 -7.65
N ASP A 71 -0.18 8.34 -6.68
CA ASP A 71 0.75 9.46 -6.96
C ASP A 71 2.20 8.98 -7.19
N GLY A 72 2.51 7.75 -6.81
CA GLY A 72 3.83 7.15 -6.96
C GLY A 72 4.89 7.74 -6.06
N GLU A 73 4.49 8.24 -4.89
CA GLU A 73 5.38 8.81 -3.89
C GLU A 73 6.23 7.76 -3.17
N SER A 74 7.29 8.24 -2.53
CA SER A 74 8.20 7.40 -1.76
C SER A 74 7.56 6.92 -0.45
N LEU A 75 8.12 5.85 0.13
CA LEU A 75 7.75 5.41 1.49
C LEU A 75 7.90 6.52 2.52
N GLU A 76 8.94 7.35 2.41
CA GLU A 76 9.21 8.43 3.36
C GLU A 76 8.11 9.49 3.33
N ASP A 77 7.64 9.86 2.13
CA ASP A 77 6.59 10.86 1.97
C ASP A 77 5.24 10.34 2.44
N ALA A 78 4.91 9.08 2.14
CA ALA A 78 3.73 8.42 2.68
C ALA A 78 3.73 8.36 4.21
N LEU A 79 4.89 8.11 4.84
CA LEU A 79 5.02 8.14 6.30
C LEU A 79 4.83 9.55 6.87
N LYS A 80 5.34 10.60 6.20
CA LYS A 80 5.08 11.99 6.59
C LYS A 80 3.59 12.31 6.56
N ILE A 81 2.87 11.86 5.53
CA ILE A 81 1.40 12.01 5.43
C ILE A 81 0.70 11.26 6.57
N TYR A 82 1.13 10.04 6.90
CA TYR A 82 0.51 9.30 8.00
C TYR A 82 0.70 10.00 9.35
N HIS A 83 1.87 10.62 9.56
CA HIS A 83 2.26 11.27 10.81
C HIS A 83 1.91 12.76 10.88
N SER A 84 1.40 13.38 9.80
CA SER A 84 0.96 14.77 9.83
C SER A 84 -0.21 14.92 10.80
N LYS A 85 -0.02 15.63 11.91
CA LYS A 85 -1.08 15.94 12.85
C LYS A 85 -1.73 17.27 12.49
#